data_AF-A0A9Q0IDC6-F1
#
_entry.id   AF-A0A9Q0IDC6-F1
#
_cell.length_a   1.000
_cell.length_b   1.000
_cell.length_c   1.000
_cell.angle_alpha   90.00
_cell.angle_beta   90.00
_cell.angle_gamma   90.00
#
_symmetry.space_group_name_H-M   'P 1'
#
loop_
_entity.id
_entity.type
_entity.pdbx_description
1 polymer ?
#
loop_
_entity_poly.entity_id
_entity_poly.type
_entity_poly.pdbx_seq_one_letter_code
_entity_poly.pdbx_strand_id
1 'polypeptide(L)'
;MNKDDLVQICGPADGIRLFNTIRGRCIQPRLTIYVCQQQSANPPPRKPVYHALYLEDLTLVDLSEKIASLYNLTPQQITAIYRQGPTGIHILVSDEMVQNLRDDTNFVISTIRDENTEGYHVVLK
;
A
#
# COMPACT_ATOMS: atom_id res chain seq x y z
N MET A 1 -21.55 3.39 -11.03
CA MET A 1 -22.22 4.38 -11.89
C MET A 1 -21.78 4.13 -13.32
N ASN A 2 -22.72 3.73 -14.18
CA ASN A 2 -22.46 3.43 -15.58
C ASN A 2 -22.61 4.70 -16.45
N LYS A 3 -22.30 4.61 -17.75
CA LYS A 3 -22.39 5.74 -18.67
C LYS A 3 -23.82 6.28 -18.82
N ASP A 4 -24.81 5.38 -18.83
CA ASP A 4 -26.22 5.72 -19.06
C ASP A 4 -26.82 6.45 -17.84
N ASP A 5 -26.42 6.07 -16.62
CA ASP A 5 -26.77 6.76 -15.38
C ASP A 5 -26.34 8.24 -15.44
N LEU A 6 -25.10 8.49 -15.93
CA LEU A 6 -24.54 9.85 -16.04
C LEU A 6 -25.19 10.65 -17.17
N VAL A 7 -25.53 10.00 -18.28
CA VAL A 7 -26.27 10.63 -19.39
C VAL A 7 -27.69 11.01 -18.97
N GLN A 8 -28.35 10.19 -18.16
CA GLN A 8 -29.70 10.47 -17.68
C GLN A 8 -29.73 11.67 -16.70
N ILE A 9 -28.69 11.85 -15.89
CA ILE A 9 -28.60 12.94 -14.91
C ILE A 9 -28.13 14.24 -15.55
N CYS A 10 -27.07 14.19 -16.36
CA CYS A 10 -26.38 15.38 -16.86
C CYS A 10 -26.75 15.73 -18.31
N GLY A 11 -27.48 14.85 -19.01
CA GLY A 11 -27.74 14.96 -20.45
C GLY A 11 -26.66 14.28 -21.31
N PRO A 12 -26.92 14.03 -22.61
CA PRO A 12 -26.04 13.21 -23.46
C PRO A 12 -24.61 13.73 -23.58
N ALA A 13 -24.44 15.02 -23.88
CA ALA A 13 -23.12 15.59 -24.09
C ALA A 13 -22.31 15.66 -22.79
N ASP A 14 -22.93 16.17 -21.71
CA ASP A 14 -22.28 16.31 -20.42
C ASP A 14 -22.06 14.97 -19.72
N GLY A 15 -23.00 14.04 -19.83
CA GLY A 15 -22.86 12.68 -19.28
C GLY A 15 -21.74 11.88 -19.96
N ILE A 16 -21.60 11.97 -21.29
CA ILE A 16 -20.48 11.35 -22.01
C ILE A 16 -19.15 12.00 -21.61
N ARG A 17 -19.10 13.34 -21.58
CA ARG A 17 -17.88 14.08 -21.19
C ARG A 17 -17.48 13.75 -19.75
N LEU A 18 -18.45 13.68 -18.84
CA LEU A 18 -18.23 13.34 -17.43
C LEU A 18 -17.79 11.88 -17.27
N PHE A 19 -18.43 10.93 -17.95
CA PHE A 19 -18.04 9.51 -17.94
C PHE A 19 -16.60 9.33 -18.42
N ASN A 20 -16.23 9.97 -19.53
CA ASN A 20 -14.85 9.92 -20.06
C ASN A 20 -13.86 10.64 -19.13
N THR A 21 -14.26 11.74 -18.49
CA THR A 21 -13.41 12.45 -17.52
C THR A 21 -13.15 11.60 -16.28
N ILE A 22 -14.17 10.92 -15.76
CA ILE A 22 -14.04 10.03 -14.59
C ILE A 22 -13.20 8.80 -14.94
N ARG A 23 -13.42 8.18 -16.10
CA ARG A 23 -12.73 6.96 -16.52
C ARG A 23 -11.34 7.21 -17.10
N GLY A 24 -11.10 8.40 -17.65
CA GLY A 24 -9.83 8.81 -18.24
C GLY A 24 -8.84 9.39 -17.23
N ARG A 25 -9.26 9.66 -15.99
CA ARG A 25 -8.35 9.96 -14.89
C ARG A 25 -7.67 8.67 -14.44
N CYS A 26 -6.44 8.44 -14.88
CA CYS A 26 -5.52 7.64 -14.09
C CYS A 26 -5.28 8.42 -12.79
N ILE A 27 -5.80 7.92 -11.67
CA ILE A 27 -5.46 8.48 -10.36
C ILE A 27 -3.96 8.25 -10.20
N GLN A 28 -3.17 9.31 -10.32
CA GLN A 28 -1.76 9.20 -10.02
C GLN A 28 -1.64 8.87 -8.54
N PRO A 29 -0.83 7.86 -8.18
CA PRO A 29 -0.58 7.57 -6.79
C PRO A 29 0.01 8.81 -6.12
N ARG A 30 -0.42 9.07 -4.89
CA ARG A 30 0.12 10.18 -4.09
C ARG A 30 1.53 9.86 -3.59
N LEU A 31 1.85 8.57 -3.46
CA LEU A 31 3.15 8.07 -3.08
C LEU A 31 3.41 6.71 -3.73
N THR A 32 4.61 6.54 -4.29
CA THR A 32 5.15 5.27 -4.75
C THR A 32 6.29 4.86 -3.84
N ILE A 33 6.23 3.66 -3.27
CA ILE A 33 7.34 3.06 -2.52
C ILE A 33 7.68 1.69 -3.10
N TYR A 34 8.92 1.23 -2.92
CA TYR A 34 9.36 -0.07 -3.39
C TYR A 34 9.59 -1.01 -2.21
N VAL A 35 9.00 -2.18 -2.23
CA VAL A 35 9.13 -3.13 -1.12
C VAL A 35 9.53 -4.52 -1.59
N CYS A 36 10.33 -5.22 -0.80
CA CYS A 36 10.60 -6.64 -1.01
C CYS A 36 10.44 -7.42 0.30
N GLN A 37 10.03 -8.68 0.21
CA GLN A 37 9.96 -9.55 1.39
C GLN A 37 11.36 -9.97 1.83
N GLN A 38 11.60 -9.96 3.14
CA GLN A 38 12.77 -10.60 3.72
C GLN A 38 12.68 -12.11 3.50
N GLN A 39 13.55 -12.64 2.64
CA GLN A 39 13.63 -14.08 2.35
C GLN A 39 14.55 -14.74 3.38
N SER A 40 14.05 -15.76 4.08
CA SER A 40 14.80 -16.56 5.05
C SER A 40 15.41 -17.85 4.46
N ALA A 41 15.31 -18.05 3.14
CA ALA A 41 15.78 -19.25 2.48
C ALA A 41 17.31 -19.29 2.35
N ASN A 42 17.89 -20.48 2.55
CA ASN A 42 19.33 -20.76 2.41
C ASN A 42 19.51 -21.88 1.36
N PRO A 43 20.27 -21.67 0.26
CA PRO A 43 20.96 -20.44 -0.12
C PRO A 43 19.97 -19.32 -0.46
N PRO A 44 20.35 -18.04 -0.27
CA PRO A 44 19.48 -16.94 -0.66
C PRO A 44 19.14 -17.07 -2.14
N PRO A 45 17.86 -16.98 -2.52
CA PRO A 45 17.50 -16.84 -3.92
C PRO A 45 18.18 -15.59 -4.50
N ARG A 46 18.10 -15.46 -5.82
CA ARG A 46 18.58 -14.31 -6.60
C ARG A 46 18.26 -12.96 -5.93
N LYS A 47 18.97 -11.91 -6.34
CA LYS A 47 18.81 -10.50 -5.91
C LYS A 47 17.34 -10.18 -5.51
N PRO A 48 17.12 -9.47 -4.39
CA PRO A 48 15.77 -9.18 -3.92
C PRO A 48 14.94 -8.48 -5.00
N VAL A 49 13.74 -9.00 -5.25
CA VAL A 49 12.79 -8.42 -6.21
C VAL A 49 11.90 -7.44 -5.46
N TYR A 50 12.01 -6.17 -5.82
CA TYR A 50 11.18 -5.11 -5.28
C TYR A 50 9.90 -4.95 -6.11
N HIS A 51 8.80 -4.70 -5.42
CA HIS A 51 7.50 -4.42 -5.99
C HIS A 51 7.11 -2.98 -5.66
N ALA A 52 6.57 -2.27 -6.63
CA ALA A 52 6.03 -0.93 -6.40
C ALA A 52 4.70 -1.04 -5.64
N LEU A 53 4.58 -0.31 -4.55
CA LEU A 53 3.33 -0.04 -3.84
C LEU A 53 2.92 1.40 -4.12
N TYR A 54 1.70 1.53 -4.62
CA TYR A 54 1.08 2.78 -5.00
C TYR A 54 0.03 3.14 -3.97
N LEU A 55 0.26 4.19 -3.19
CA LEU A 55 -0.70 4.70 -2.23
C LEU A 55 -1.56 5.78 -2.88
N GLU A 56 -2.87 5.57 -2.81
CA GLU A 56 -3.89 6.52 -3.24
C GLU A 56 -4.17 7.54 -2.13
N ASP A 57 -4.04 7.11 -0.87
CA ASP A 57 -4.16 7.92 0.33
C ASP A 57 -2.93 7.77 1.22
N LEU A 58 -2.44 8.89 1.75
CA LEU A 58 -1.27 8.90 2.63
C LEU A 58 -1.67 8.55 4.07
N THR A 59 -2.22 7.34 4.25
CA THR A 59 -2.71 6.82 5.53
C THR A 59 -2.12 5.45 5.82
N LEU A 60 -2.08 5.09 7.09
CA LEU A 60 -1.69 3.77 7.58
C LEU A 60 -2.62 2.69 7.05
N VAL A 61 -3.91 3.00 6.88
CA VAL A 61 -4.92 2.06 6.36
C VAL A 61 -4.60 1.68 4.92
N ASP A 62 -4.42 2.66 4.02
CA ASP A 62 -4.08 2.37 2.62
C ASP A 62 -2.73 1.63 2.52
N LEU A 63 -1.72 2.06 3.28
CA LEU A 63 -0.44 1.35 3.36
C LEU A 63 -0.63 -0.13 3.78
N SER A 64 -1.44 -0.38 4.80
CA SER A 64 -1.75 -1.74 5.28
C SER A 64 -2.45 -2.57 4.21
N GLU A 65 -3.46 -2.01 3.54
CA GLU A 65 -4.19 -2.69 2.47
C GLU A 65 -3.29 -3.06 1.28
N LYS A 66 -2.43 -2.12 0.84
CA LYS A 66 -1.49 -2.34 -0.25
C LYS A 66 -0.44 -3.41 0.11
N ILE A 67 0.06 -3.41 1.35
CA ILE A 67 0.99 -4.45 1.84
C ILE A 67 0.28 -5.80 1.96
N ALA A 68 -0.92 -5.85 2.52
CA ALA A 68 -1.71 -7.06 2.68
C ALA A 68 -1.97 -7.72 1.32
N SER A 69 -2.39 -6.91 0.33
CA SER A 69 -2.61 -7.36 -1.04
C SER A 69 -1.34 -7.95 -1.68
N LEU A 70 -0.18 -7.31 -1.47
CA LEU A 70 1.09 -7.79 -2.03
C LEU A 70 1.51 -9.16 -1.48
N TYR A 71 1.24 -9.43 -0.21
CA TYR A 71 1.64 -10.67 0.48
C TYR A 71 0.52 -11.70 0.62
N ASN A 72 -0.62 -11.50 -0.05
CA ASN A 72 -1.80 -12.36 0.05
C ASN A 72 -2.30 -12.54 1.50
N LEU A 73 -2.23 -11.46 2.29
CA LEU A 73 -2.80 -11.36 3.63
C LEU A 73 -4.13 -10.60 3.56
N THR A 74 -4.98 -10.78 4.57
CA THR A 74 -6.11 -9.86 4.77
C THR A 74 -5.64 -8.64 5.57
N PRO A 75 -6.14 -7.42 5.31
CA PRO A 75 -5.75 -6.24 6.08
C PRO A 75 -5.99 -6.39 7.58
N GLN A 76 -7.01 -7.17 7.97
CA GLN A 76 -7.33 -7.46 9.38
C GLN A 76 -6.27 -8.34 10.07
N GLN A 77 -5.48 -9.09 9.30
CA GLN A 77 -4.35 -9.85 9.83
C GLN A 77 -3.16 -8.93 10.12
N ILE A 78 -3.06 -7.74 9.54
CA ILE A 78 -1.99 -6.80 9.86
C ILE A 78 -2.41 -5.96 11.07
N THR A 79 -1.88 -6.31 12.24
CA THR A 79 -2.26 -5.67 13.51
C THR A 79 -1.46 -4.40 13.78
N ALA A 80 -0.22 -4.32 13.29
CA ALA A 80 0.59 -3.12 13.38
C ALA A 80 1.65 -3.08 12.27
N ILE A 81 2.04 -1.86 11.89
CA ILE A 81 3.16 -1.60 11.01
C ILE A 81 4.20 -0.80 11.79
N TYR A 82 5.44 -1.28 11.78
CA TYR A 82 6.57 -0.63 12.39
C TYR A 82 7.58 -0.20 11.33
N ARG A 83 8.28 0.89 11.58
CA ARG A 83 9.50 1.26 10.87
C ARG A 83 10.70 0.95 11.76
N GLN A 84 11.68 0.23 11.24
CA GLN A 84 12.90 -0.06 11.97
C GLN A 84 13.82 1.17 11.92
N GLY A 85 14.20 1.66 13.10
CA GLY A 85 15.19 2.72 13.24
C GLY A 85 16.63 2.21 13.10
N PRO A 86 17.63 3.11 13.01
CA PRO A 86 19.05 2.75 12.82
C PRO A 86 19.62 1.81 13.89
N THR A 87 19.07 1.84 15.11
CA THR A 87 19.48 1.01 16.24
C THR A 87 18.70 -0.30 16.36
N GLY A 88 17.81 -0.60 15.41
CA GLY A 88 16.95 -1.78 15.45
C GLY A 88 15.66 -1.60 16.27
N ILE A 89 15.40 -0.40 16.79
CA ILE A 89 14.13 -0.10 17.47
C ILE A 89 12.95 -0.14 16.49
N HIS A 90 11.81 -0.67 16.94
CA HIS A 90 10.57 -0.65 16.18
C HIS A 90 9.74 0.58 16.54
N ILE A 91 9.52 1.46 15.55
CA ILE A 91 8.75 2.70 15.70
C ILE A 91 7.38 2.46 15.06
N LEU A 92 6.30 2.59 15.83
CA LEU A 92 4.94 2.41 15.30
C LEU A 92 4.66 3.47 14.23
N VAL A 93 4.19 3.03 13.06
CA VAL A 93 3.87 3.91 11.94
C VAL A 93 2.48 4.52 12.16
N SER A 94 2.40 5.85 12.07
CA SER A 94 1.13 6.60 12.04
C SER A 94 0.87 7.20 10.65
N ASP A 95 -0.31 7.75 10.43
CA ASP A 95 -0.67 8.47 9.21
C ASP A 95 0.33 9.61 8.91
N GLU A 96 0.74 10.38 9.93
CA GLU A 96 1.72 11.45 9.76
C GLU A 96 3.07 10.90 9.30
N MET A 97 3.48 9.71 9.76
CA MET A 97 4.70 9.08 9.27
C MET A 97 4.57 8.67 7.81
N VAL A 98 3.42 8.12 7.39
CA VAL A 98 3.16 7.76 5.99
C VAL A 98 3.21 9.00 5.10
N GLN A 99 2.62 10.12 5.54
CA GLN A 99 2.67 11.40 4.82
C GLN A 99 4.09 11.96 4.65
N ASN A 100 5.01 11.63 5.55
CA ASN A 100 6.40 12.07 5.51
C ASN A 100 7.34 11.11 4.77
N LEU A 101 6.82 9.98 4.26
CA LEU A 101 7.60 9.12 3.38
C LEU A 101 7.93 9.86 2.08
N ARG A 102 9.14 9.66 1.57
CA ARG A 102 9.54 10.23 0.29
C ARG A 102 9.14 9.28 -0.82
N ASP A 103 8.79 9.87 -1.96
CA ASP A 103 8.57 9.11 -3.18
C ASP A 103 9.81 8.29 -3.55
N ASP A 104 9.59 7.13 -4.15
CA ASP A 104 10.61 6.16 -4.54
C ASP A 104 11.47 5.60 -3.39
N THR A 105 11.02 5.74 -2.13
CA THR A 105 11.70 5.09 -1.00
C THR A 105 11.54 3.57 -1.05
N ASN A 106 12.58 2.86 -0.63
CA ASN A 106 12.60 1.41 -0.62
C ASN A 106 12.66 0.83 0.80
N PHE A 107 11.92 -0.26 1.03
CA PHE A 107 11.90 -0.98 2.30
C PHE A 107 12.06 -2.49 2.11
N VAL A 108 12.75 -3.12 3.06
CA VAL A 108 12.68 -4.57 3.23
C VAL A 108 11.61 -4.88 4.26
N ILE A 109 10.61 -5.66 3.88
CA ILE A 109 9.49 -6.03 4.75
C ILE A 109 9.80 -7.35 5.45
N SER A 110 9.71 -7.35 6.77
CA SER A 110 9.63 -8.59 7.56
C SER A 110 8.33 -8.66 8.32
N THR A 111 7.81 -9.87 8.52
CA THR A 111 6.62 -10.12 9.33
C THR A 111 7.01 -10.82 10.63
N ILE A 112 6.39 -10.41 11.74
CA ILE A 112 6.49 -11.03 13.05
C ILE A 112 5.08 -11.50 13.40
N ARG A 113 4.89 -12.79 13.63
CA ARG A 113 3.59 -13.32 14.05
C ARG A 113 3.31 -12.87 15.49
N ASP A 114 2.10 -12.39 15.75
CA ASP A 114 1.65 -12.12 17.11
C ASP A 114 1.46 -13.46 17.83
N GLU A 115 1.95 -13.56 19.07
CA GLU A 115 1.85 -14.79 19.86
C GLU A 115 0.44 -15.00 20.43
N ASN A 116 -0.32 -13.92 20.60
CA ASN A 116 -1.64 -13.94 21.23
C ASN A 116 -2.80 -13.91 20.23
N THR A 117 -2.53 -13.57 18.97
CA THR A 117 -3.53 -13.48 17.90
C THR A 117 -3.02 -14.17 16.63
N GLU A 118 -3.90 -14.55 15.72
CA GLU A 118 -3.52 -15.00 14.36
C GLU A 118 -3.04 -13.82 13.46
N GLY A 119 -2.67 -12.69 14.06
CA GLY A 119 -2.21 -11.49 13.40
C GLY A 119 -0.70 -11.46 13.13
N TYR A 120 -0.30 -10.51 12.31
CA TYR A 120 1.07 -10.24 11.94
C TYR A 120 1.39 -8.77 12.18
N HIS A 121 2.55 -8.52 12.75
CA HIS A 121 3.20 -7.22 12.74
C HIS A 121 4.11 -7.14 11.52
N VAL A 122 3.97 -6.07 10.75
CA VAL A 122 4.82 -5.76 9.60
C VAL A 122 5.92 -4.82 10.07
N VAL A 123 7.16 -5.06 9.64
CA VAL A 123 8.30 -4.17 9.92
C VAL A 123 8.93 -3.74 8.59
N LEU A 124 8.97 -2.43 8.37
CA LEU A 124 9.62 -1.75 7.25
C LEU A 124 11.06 -1.41 7.65
N LYS A 125 12.05 -2.04 7.03
CA LYS A 125 13.49 -1.85 7.29
C LYS A 125 14.16 -1.03 6.21
#